data_AF-A0A3M1EEX2-F1
#
_entry.id   AF-A0A3M1EEX2-F1
#
_cell.length_a   1.000
_cell.length_b   1.000
_cell.length_c   1.000
_cell.angle_alpha   90.00
_cell.angle_beta   90.00
_cell.angle_gamma   90.00
#
_symmetry.space_group_name_H-M   'P 1'
#
loop_
_entity.id
_entity.type
_entity.pdbx_description
1 polymer ?
#
loop_
_entity_poly.entity_id
_entity_poly.type
_entity_poly.pdbx_seq_one_letter_code
_entity_poly.pdbx_strand_id
1 'polypeptide(L)' 'PASRTQRLVNGEPAPYDAPVILVGADEVYEARCRRCHQVPGAPQPHLSPEKSDVL' A
#
# COMPACT_ATOMS: atom_id res chain seq x y z
N PRO A 1 1.49 -3.97 -18.34
CA PRO A 1 0.25 -3.14 -18.38
C PRO A 1 -0.07 -2.61 -16.97
N ALA A 2 -0.76 -1.45 -16.90
CA ALA A 2 -1.32 -0.94 -15.65
C ALA A 2 -2.59 -1.73 -15.29
N SER A 3 -2.72 -2.11 -14.03
CA SER A 3 -3.84 -2.94 -13.54
C SER A 3 -4.20 -2.70 -12.08
N ARG A 4 -3.55 -1.73 -11.43
CA ARG A 4 -3.74 -1.39 -10.03
C ARG A 4 -3.93 0.12 -9.92
N THR A 5 -4.71 0.55 -8.93
CA THR A 5 -4.84 1.96 -8.58
C THR A 5 -3.89 2.25 -7.42
N GLN A 6 -2.99 3.21 -7.59
CA GLN A 6 -2.14 3.73 -6.51
C GLN A 6 -2.84 4.94 -5.88
N ARG A 7 -3.05 4.90 -4.56
CA ARG A 7 -3.43 6.07 -3.78
C ARG A 7 -2.16 6.77 -3.30
N LEU A 8 -2.09 8.07 -3.51
CA LEU A 8 -1.07 8.94 -2.94
C LEU A 8 -1.74 9.93 -1.99
N VAL A 9 -1.12 10.19 -0.85
CA VAL A 9 -1.54 11.21 0.12
C VAL A 9 -0.35 12.12 0.35
N ASN A 10 -0.52 13.42 0.08
CA ASN A 10 0.56 14.42 0.10
C ASN A 10 1.75 14.02 -0.80
N GLY A 11 1.46 13.40 -1.95
CA GLY A 11 2.46 12.95 -2.93
C GLY A 11 3.08 11.57 -2.64
N GLU A 12 2.85 10.98 -1.48
CA GLU A 12 3.47 9.71 -1.07
C GLU A 12 2.49 8.52 -1.12
N PRO A 13 2.96 7.29 -1.41
CA PRO A 13 2.13 6.10 -1.34
C PRO A 13 1.45 5.92 0.02
N ALA A 14 0.12 5.83 0.01
CA ALA A 14 -0.63 5.59 1.24
C ALA A 14 -0.29 4.22 1.85
N PRO A 15 -0.04 4.13 3.19
CA PRO A 15 0.20 2.86 3.86
C PRO A 15 -1.05 1.98 3.88
N TYR A 16 -0.85 0.67 4.10
CA TYR A 16 -1.90 -0.35 4.05
C TYR A 16 -3.05 -0.11 5.03
N ASP A 17 -2.73 0.39 6.21
CA ASP A 17 -3.63 0.65 7.33
C ASP A 17 -4.14 2.10 7.36
N ALA A 18 -3.81 2.91 6.35
CA ALA A 18 -4.30 4.28 6.25
C ALA A 18 -5.84 4.31 6.27
N PRO A 19 -6.44 5.28 6.96
CA PRO A 19 -7.89 5.46 6.89
C PRO A 19 -8.30 5.77 5.44
N VAL A 20 -9.46 5.23 5.05
CA VAL A 20 -10.03 5.47 3.71
C VAL A 20 -10.40 6.95 3.56
N ILE A 21 -10.99 7.54 4.61
CA ILE A 21 -11.35 8.96 4.63
C ILE A 21 -10.32 9.69 5.50
N LEU A 22 -9.62 10.66 4.91
CA LEU A 22 -8.69 11.54 5.61
C LEU A 22 -9.05 12.99 5.29
N VAL A 23 -9.34 13.79 6.32
CA VAL A 23 -9.77 15.19 6.15
C VAL A 23 -8.55 16.09 6.05
N GLY A 24 -8.53 16.99 5.05
CA GLY A 24 -7.50 18.02 4.92
C GLY A 24 -6.16 17.55 4.34
N ALA A 25 -6.12 16.34 3.75
CA ALA A 25 -4.95 15.85 3.03
C ALA A 25 -5.19 15.89 1.52
N ASP A 26 -4.11 16.14 0.76
CA ASP A 26 -4.16 16.13 -0.69
C ASP A 26 -4.02 14.71 -1.20
N GLU A 27 -5.14 14.04 -1.52
CA GLU A 27 -5.11 12.70 -2.09
C GLU A 27 -5.32 12.68 -3.61
N VAL A 28 -4.60 11.78 -4.27
CA VAL A 28 -4.75 11.51 -5.70
C VAL A 28 -4.72 10.00 -5.97
N TYR A 29 -5.33 9.60 -7.08
CA TYR A 29 -5.37 8.22 -7.54
C TYR A 29 -4.79 8.12 -8.95
N GLU A 30 -3.93 7.14 -9.19
CA GLU A 30 -3.28 6.94 -10.50
C GLU A 30 -3.19 5.45 -10.88
N ALA A 31 -3.16 5.18 -12.19
CA ALA A 31 -3.04 3.82 -12.70
C ALA A 31 -1.58 3.35 -12.70
N ARG A 32 -1.30 2.21 -12.04
CA ARG A 32 0.06 1.63 -11.94
C ARG A 32 0.08 0.15 -12.35
N CYS A 33 1.27 -0.25 -12.81
CA CYS A 33 1.60 -1.64 -13.06
C CYS A 33 1.83 -2.41 -11.75
N ARG A 34 1.79 -3.75 -11.75
CA ARG A 34 2.04 -4.57 -10.55
C ARG A 34 3.42 -4.31 -9.91
N ARG A 35 4.44 -4.02 -10.73
CA ARG A 35 5.81 -3.73 -10.27
C ARG A 35 5.99 -2.30 -9.76
N CYS A 36 5.06 -1.41 -10.10
CA CYS A 36 5.14 0.02 -9.88
C CYS A 36 4.32 0.44 -8.65
N HIS A 37 3.27 -0.32 -8.35
CA HIS A 37 2.37 -0.09 -7.24
C HIS A 37 3.05 -0.40 -5.90
N GLN A 38 3.00 0.55 -4.98
CA GLN A 38 3.57 0.45 -3.64
C GLN A 38 2.48 0.59 -2.59
N VAL A 39 2.54 -0.26 -1.58
CA VAL A 39 1.64 -0.23 -0.41
C VAL A 39 2.50 -0.48 0.84
N PRO A 40 3.06 0.59 1.45
CA PRO A 40 3.86 0.47 2.67
C PRO A 40 3.08 -0.24 3.79
N GLY A 41 3.74 -1.13 4.53
CA GLY A 41 3.11 -1.88 5.63
C GLY A 41 2.16 -3.01 5.18
N ALA A 42 2.06 -3.30 3.88
CA ALA A 42 1.27 -4.44 3.42
C ALA A 42 1.87 -5.75 3.97
N PRO A 43 1.02 -6.69 4.44
CA PRO A 43 1.49 -7.97 4.96
C PRO A 43 2.25 -8.73 3.86
N GLN A 44 3.44 -9.23 4.18
CA GLN A 44 4.15 -10.09 3.25
C GLN A 44 3.43 -11.43 3.17
N PRO A 45 3.06 -11.90 1.98
CA PRO A 45 2.21 -13.08 1.81
C PRO A 45 2.82 -14.40 2.32
N HIS A 46 4.10 -14.40 2.72
CA HIS A 46 4.81 -15.58 3.21
C HIS A 46 5.32 -15.47 4.65
N LEU A 47 5.10 -14.33 5.31
CA LEU A 47 5.42 -14.13 6.73
C LEU A 47 4.10 -14.21 7.52
N SER A 48 3.54 -15.42 7.62
CA SER A 48 2.55 -15.67 8.66
C SER A 48 3.26 -15.64 10.02
N PRO A 49 2.66 -15.06 11.09
CA PRO A 49 3.27 -15.02 12.41
C PRO A 49 3.70 -16.41 12.91
N GLU A 50 3.04 -17.48 12.46
CA GLU A 50 3.39 -18.86 12.82
C GLU A 50 4.67 -19.42 12.17
N LYS A 51 5.35 -18.67 11.28
CA LYS A 51 6.57 -19.11 10.60
C LYS A 51 7.83 -18.32 10.96
N SER A 52 7.73 -17.36 11.88
CA SER A 52 8.85 -16.52 12.30
C SER A 52 9.54 -16.97 13.60
N ASP A 53 8.92 -17.87 14.39
CA ASP A 53 9.46 -18.33 15.69
C ASP A 53 10.26 -19.65 15.60
N VAL A 54 10.60 -20.11 14.39
CA VAL A 54 11.51 -21.24 14.19
C VAL A 54 12.88 -20.71 13.77
N LEU A 55 13.58 -20.09 14.73
CA LEU A 55 15.03 -19.87 14.71
C LEU A 55 15.63 -20.34 16.02
#